data_AF-A0A2V9D8C8-F1
#
_entry.id   AF-A0A2V9D8C8-F1
#
_cell.length_a   1.000
_cell.length_b   1.000
_cell.length_c   1.000
_cell.angle_alpha   90.00
_cell.angle_beta   90.00
_cell.angle_gamma   90.00
#
_symmetry.space_group_name_H-M   'P 1'
#
loop_
_entity.id
_entity.type
_entity.pdbx_description
1 polymer ?
#
loop_
_entity_poly.entity_id
_entity_poly.type
_entity_poly.pdbx_seq_one_letter_code
_entity_poly.pdbx_strand_id
1 'polypeptide(L)'
;MPDSSAVQAVTEIIALEGSSFANARRLLDDTDYQALCSNPDLRRLAQRLRNDRKQLALTWISSLQNDLIRLWRFRRFLIQRGVPSSMSEELRTLQALSLSLVLLSFIRLSIRAAGPFALPRATRQAGQLVDSMSTGAALVLGRIPVAGWAEIERSWVKSAA
;
A
#
# COMPACT_ATOMS: atom_id res chain seq x y z
N MET A 1 9.84 9.87 16.38
CA MET A 1 10.03 9.17 15.10
C MET A 1 10.11 7.68 15.43
N PRO A 2 9.34 6.79 14.79
CA PRO A 2 9.47 5.36 15.04
C PRO A 2 10.88 4.89 14.67
N ASP A 3 11.38 3.89 15.41
CA ASP A 3 12.64 3.26 15.08
C ASP A 3 12.56 2.61 13.70
N SER A 4 13.54 2.90 12.84
CA SER A 4 13.62 2.34 11.49
C SER A 4 13.57 0.81 11.48
N SER A 5 14.05 0.18 12.56
CA SER A 5 13.99 -1.28 12.77
C SER A 5 12.57 -1.79 12.95
N ALA A 6 11.68 -1.04 13.61
CA ALA A 6 10.29 -1.45 13.82
C ALA A 6 9.46 -1.36 12.52
N VAL A 7 9.71 -0.34 11.69
CA VAL A 7 9.06 -0.20 10.38
C VAL A 7 9.49 -1.31 9.43
N GLN A 8 10.79 -1.64 9.45
CA GLN A 8 11.32 -2.76 8.67
C GLN A 8 10.72 -4.09 9.14
N ALA A 9 10.70 -4.35 10.45
CA ALA A 9 10.12 -5.57 11.02
C ALA A 9 8.62 -5.71 10.67
N VAL A 10 7.83 -4.63 10.75
CA VAL A 10 6.41 -4.66 10.32
C VAL A 10 6.27 -5.05 8.85
N THR A 11 7.15 -4.53 7.99
CA THR A 11 7.12 -4.82 6.56
C THR A 11 7.48 -6.28 6.27
N GLU A 12 8.46 -6.82 6.99
CA GLU A 12 8.91 -8.21 6.88
C GLU A 12 7.87 -9.20 7.43
N ILE A 13 7.34 -8.95 8.64
CA ILE A 13 6.36 -9.82 9.33
C ILE A 13 5.04 -9.93 8.53
N ILE A 14 4.60 -8.84 7.92
CA ILE A 14 3.27 -8.77 7.28
C ILE A 14 3.35 -9.11 5.78
N ALA A 15 4.54 -9.05 5.19
CA ALA A 15 4.77 -9.23 3.75
C ALA A 15 3.84 -8.31 2.91
N LEU A 16 4.14 -7.01 2.92
CA LEU A 16 3.39 -5.99 2.17
C LEU A 16 3.74 -6.06 0.66
N GLU A 17 2.84 -6.66 -0.12
CA GLU A 17 3.06 -6.99 -1.54
C GLU A 17 2.91 -5.77 -2.45
N GLY A 18 1.96 -4.87 -2.14
CA GLY A 18 1.74 -3.65 -2.90
C GLY A 18 2.86 -2.63 -2.70
N SER A 19 3.38 -2.50 -1.48
CA SER A 19 4.51 -1.62 -1.20
C SER A 19 5.85 -2.13 -1.76
N SER A 20 6.00 -3.44 -1.93
CA SER A 20 7.20 -4.06 -2.53
C SER A 20 7.20 -4.05 -4.07
N PHE A 21 6.14 -3.52 -4.71
CA PHE A 21 6.05 -3.45 -6.16
C PHE A 21 7.13 -2.52 -6.77
N ALA A 22 8.19 -3.14 -7.29
CA ALA A 22 9.28 -2.44 -7.97
C ALA A 22 8.74 -1.65 -9.18
N ASN A 23 9.22 -0.42 -9.35
CA ASN A 23 8.86 0.47 -10.46
C ASN A 23 7.40 0.98 -10.49
N ALA A 24 6.69 1.01 -9.35
CA ALA A 24 5.38 1.68 -9.22
C ALA A 24 5.36 3.10 -9.85
N ARG A 25 6.47 3.83 -9.75
CA ARG A 25 6.62 5.16 -10.36
C ARG A 25 6.55 5.17 -11.89
N ARG A 26 7.14 4.16 -12.55
CA ARG A 26 7.12 4.03 -14.03
C ARG A 26 5.80 3.49 -14.55
N LEU A 27 5.02 2.81 -13.71
CA LEU A 27 3.72 2.27 -14.07
C LEU A 27 2.71 3.35 -14.48
N LEU A 28 2.91 4.56 -13.98
CA LEU A 28 1.99 5.70 -14.06
C LEU A 28 2.58 6.85 -14.87
N ASP A 29 3.76 6.64 -15.44
CA ASP A 29 4.44 7.60 -16.28
C ASP A 29 3.93 7.46 -17.72
N ASP A 30 3.43 8.56 -18.28
CA ASP A 30 2.90 8.59 -19.64
C ASP A 30 3.96 8.98 -20.68
N THR A 31 5.19 9.27 -20.26
CA THR A 31 6.28 9.70 -21.17
C THR A 31 6.47 8.73 -22.34
N ASP A 32 6.58 7.42 -22.05
CA ASP A 32 6.72 6.38 -23.08
C ASP A 32 5.47 6.32 -23.98
N TYR A 33 4.29 6.50 -23.41
CA TYR A 33 3.04 6.50 -24.15
C TYR A 33 2.93 7.69 -25.11
N GLN A 34 3.30 8.89 -24.66
CA GLN A 34 3.32 10.11 -25.48
C GLN A 34 4.34 9.99 -26.62
N ALA A 35 5.54 9.47 -26.32
CA ALA A 35 6.57 9.23 -27.33
C ALA A 35 6.07 8.30 -28.43
N LEU A 36 5.37 7.21 -28.07
CA LEU A 36 4.78 6.29 -29.04
C LEU A 36 3.60 6.91 -29.82
N CYS A 37 2.82 7.78 -29.19
CA CYS A 37 1.70 8.46 -29.85
C CYS A 37 2.17 9.49 -30.90
N SER A 38 3.37 10.04 -30.72
CA SER A 38 3.97 11.01 -31.66
C SER A 38 4.27 10.41 -33.03
N ASN A 39 4.42 9.08 -33.13
CA ASN A 39 4.58 8.36 -34.39
C ASN A 39 3.28 7.60 -34.74
N PRO A 40 2.61 7.93 -35.86
CA PRO A 40 1.35 7.28 -36.26
C PRO A 40 1.50 5.76 -36.46
N ASP A 41 2.66 5.27 -36.90
CA ASP A 41 2.93 3.84 -37.11
C ASP A 41 2.99 3.06 -35.80
N LEU A 42 3.28 3.74 -34.69
CA LEU A 42 3.42 3.15 -33.36
C LEU A 42 2.15 3.24 -32.51
N ARG A 43 1.04 3.80 -33.03
CA ARG A 43 -0.22 3.96 -32.28
C ARG A 43 -0.78 2.66 -31.71
N ARG A 44 -0.65 1.55 -32.45
CA ARG A 44 -1.07 0.21 -31.97
C ARG A 44 -0.23 -0.23 -30.76
N LEU A 45 1.06 0.08 -30.77
CA LEU A 45 1.97 -0.23 -29.67
C LEU A 45 1.68 0.66 -28.45
N ALA A 46 1.39 1.95 -28.68
CA ALA A 46 0.94 2.88 -27.62
C ALA A 46 -0.34 2.37 -26.91
N GLN A 47 -1.33 1.88 -27.67
CA GLN A 47 -2.56 1.32 -27.11
C GLN A 47 -2.33 0.04 -26.30
N ARG A 48 -1.47 -0.87 -26.79
CA ARG A 48 -1.08 -2.07 -26.02
C ARG A 48 -0.40 -1.69 -24.71
N LEU A 49 0.59 -0.80 -24.76
CA LEU A 49 1.27 -0.28 -23.58
C LEU A 49 0.26 0.31 -22.58
N ARG A 50 -0.69 1.13 -23.04
CA ARG A 50 -1.73 1.71 -22.18
C ARG A 50 -2.58 0.63 -21.49
N ASN A 51 -2.96 -0.43 -22.22
CA ASN A 51 -3.77 -1.51 -21.67
C ASN A 51 -2.99 -2.35 -20.64
N ASP A 52 -1.73 -2.68 -20.93
CA ASP A 52 -0.87 -3.45 -20.02
C ASP A 52 -0.61 -2.65 -18.74
N ARG A 53 -0.27 -1.36 -18.87
CA ARG A 53 -0.11 -0.45 -17.74
C ARG A 53 -1.41 -0.28 -16.95
N LYS A 54 -2.57 -0.24 -17.60
CA LYS A 54 -3.88 -0.20 -16.94
C LYS A 54 -4.09 -1.42 -16.05
N GLN A 55 -3.86 -2.61 -16.58
CA GLN A 55 -4.04 -3.86 -15.83
C GLN A 55 -3.11 -3.92 -14.63
N LEU A 56 -1.82 -3.65 -14.84
CA LEU A 56 -0.82 -3.60 -13.78
C LEU A 56 -1.17 -2.56 -12.71
N ALA A 57 -1.62 -1.37 -13.09
CA ALA A 57 -2.02 -0.33 -12.14
C ALA A 57 -3.25 -0.74 -11.30
N LEU A 58 -4.24 -1.41 -11.90
CA LEU A 58 -5.40 -1.92 -11.16
C LEU A 58 -5.03 -3.03 -10.19
N THR A 59 -4.12 -3.93 -10.59
CA THR A 59 -3.58 -4.97 -9.72
C THR A 59 -2.82 -4.35 -8.55
N TRP A 60 -1.91 -3.43 -8.83
CA TRP A 60 -1.11 -2.75 -7.80
C TRP A 60 -1.99 -2.01 -6.78
N ILE A 61 -2.99 -1.25 -7.23
CA ILE A 61 -3.93 -0.56 -6.32
C ILE A 61 -4.72 -1.57 -5.47
N SER A 62 -5.10 -2.73 -6.03
CA SER A 62 -5.77 -3.77 -5.27
C SER A 62 -4.84 -4.38 -4.20
N SER A 63 -3.56 -4.59 -4.53
CA SER A 63 -2.55 -5.01 -3.55
C SER A 63 -2.36 -3.98 -2.44
N LEU A 64 -2.30 -2.68 -2.74
CA LEU A 64 -2.22 -1.63 -1.71
C LEU A 64 -3.45 -1.61 -0.79
N GLN A 65 -4.66 -1.85 -1.32
CA GLN A 65 -5.87 -1.98 -0.50
C GLN A 65 -5.76 -3.17 0.47
N ASN A 66 -5.23 -4.31 -0.01
CA ASN A 66 -5.00 -5.48 0.83
C ASN A 66 -3.93 -5.22 1.89
N ASP A 67 -2.84 -4.54 1.55
CA ASP A 67 -1.78 -4.15 2.48
C ASP A 67 -2.34 -3.30 3.63
N LEU A 68 -3.17 -2.30 3.33
CA LEU A 68 -3.83 -1.47 4.35
C LEU A 68 -4.71 -2.31 5.30
N ILE A 69 -5.45 -3.28 4.76
CA ILE A 69 -6.28 -4.18 5.57
C ILE A 69 -5.41 -5.10 6.43
N ARG A 70 -4.32 -5.66 5.88
CA ARG A 70 -3.36 -6.49 6.62
C ARG A 70 -2.71 -5.68 7.76
N LEU A 71 -2.28 -4.45 7.49
CA LEU A 71 -1.72 -3.55 8.51
C LEU A 71 -2.71 -3.26 9.64
N TRP A 72 -3.98 -3.00 9.30
CA TRP A 72 -5.02 -2.80 10.30
C TRP A 72 -5.26 -4.06 11.14
N ARG A 73 -5.35 -5.24 10.50
CA ARG A 73 -5.50 -6.53 11.20
C ARG A 73 -4.33 -6.81 12.13
N PHE A 74 -3.10 -6.58 11.66
CA PHE A 74 -1.90 -6.74 12.47
C PHE A 74 -1.92 -5.82 13.69
N ARG A 75 -2.28 -4.54 13.50
CA ARG A 75 -2.43 -3.62 14.64
C ARG A 75 -3.47 -4.12 15.65
N ARG A 76 -4.64 -4.58 15.19
CA ARG A 76 -5.69 -5.14 16.07
C ARG A 76 -5.19 -6.38 16.81
N PHE A 77 -4.42 -7.23 16.13
CA PHE A 77 -3.78 -8.40 16.73
C PHE A 77 -2.81 -8.00 17.86
N LEU A 78 -1.98 -6.97 17.66
CA LEU A 78 -1.10 -6.46 18.72
C LEU A 78 -1.88 -5.95 19.94
N ILE A 79 -2.97 -5.19 19.70
CA ILE A 79 -3.82 -4.65 20.78
C ILE A 79 -4.49 -5.78 21.56
N GLN A 80 -5.01 -6.81 20.88
CA GLN A 80 -5.61 -7.99 21.51
C GLN A 80 -4.62 -8.76 22.40
N ARG A 81 -3.32 -8.63 22.15
CA ARG A 81 -2.24 -9.21 22.98
C ARG A 81 -1.77 -8.31 24.12
N GLY A 82 -2.53 -7.26 24.42
CA GLY A 82 -2.27 -6.39 25.56
C GLY A 82 -1.30 -5.24 25.28
N VAL A 83 -0.97 -4.98 24.01
CA VAL A 83 -0.21 -3.76 23.68
C VAL A 83 -1.12 -2.56 23.94
N PRO A 84 -0.72 -1.60 24.80
CA PRO A 84 -1.57 -0.47 25.15
C PRO A 84 -1.86 0.37 23.91
N SER A 85 -3.12 0.77 23.76
CA SER A 85 -3.61 1.67 22.71
C SER A 85 -4.73 2.52 23.30
N SER A 86 -4.75 3.81 22.98
CA SER A 86 -5.83 4.69 23.42
C SER A 86 -6.99 4.67 22.42
N MET A 87 -8.20 4.94 22.89
CA MET A 87 -9.40 5.00 22.04
C MET A 87 -9.28 6.09 20.96
N SER A 88 -8.57 7.19 21.25
CA SER A 88 -8.30 8.25 20.28
C SER A 88 -7.27 7.82 19.22
N GLU A 89 -6.26 7.04 19.58
CA GLU A 89 -5.32 6.43 18.62
C GLU A 89 -6.03 5.46 17.67
N GLU A 90 -6.94 4.63 18.20
CA GLU A 90 -7.73 3.69 17.40
C GLU A 90 -8.66 4.42 16.42
N LEU A 91 -9.36 5.46 16.89
CA LEU A 91 -10.27 6.23 16.03
C LEU A 91 -9.50 6.93 14.90
N ARG A 92 -8.36 7.56 15.20
CA ARG A 92 -7.50 8.20 14.18
C ARG A 92 -7.01 7.18 13.15
N THR A 93 -6.62 5.99 13.61
CA THR A 93 -6.15 4.92 12.72
C THR A 93 -7.28 4.40 11.83
N LEU A 94 -8.48 4.21 12.39
CA LEU A 94 -9.66 3.79 11.64
C LEU A 94 -10.07 4.83 10.59
N GLN A 95 -10.01 6.11 10.96
CA GLN A 95 -10.28 7.22 10.06
C GLN A 95 -9.24 7.26 8.92
N ALA A 96 -7.95 7.16 9.23
CA ALA A 96 -6.88 7.14 8.24
C ALA A 96 -7.01 5.94 7.27
N LEU A 97 -7.31 4.75 7.80
CA LEU A 97 -7.60 3.55 7.00
C LEU A 97 -8.77 3.79 6.05
N SER A 98 -9.89 4.28 6.57
CA SER A 98 -11.13 4.49 5.80
C SER A 98 -10.89 5.50 4.68
N LEU A 99 -10.26 6.64 4.99
CA LEU A 99 -9.91 7.65 3.99
C LEU A 99 -8.96 7.09 2.92
N SER A 100 -7.97 6.30 3.32
CA SER A 100 -7.02 5.66 2.39
C SER A 100 -7.73 4.68 1.45
N LEU A 101 -8.63 3.84 1.98
CA LEU A 101 -9.40 2.90 1.17
C LEU A 101 -10.34 3.60 0.18
N VAL A 102 -10.99 4.69 0.62
CA VAL A 102 -11.83 5.53 -0.25
C VAL A 102 -11.00 6.15 -1.38
N LEU A 103 -9.85 6.74 -1.04
CA LEU A 103 -8.95 7.34 -2.03
C LEU A 103 -8.42 6.31 -3.03
N LEU A 104 -7.97 5.13 -2.57
CA LEU A 104 -7.54 4.05 -3.47
C LEU A 104 -8.69 3.53 -4.35
N SER A 105 -9.91 3.46 -3.82
CA SER A 105 -11.09 3.08 -4.60
C SER A 105 -11.40 4.11 -5.68
N PHE A 106 -11.31 5.40 -5.35
CA PHE A 106 -11.45 6.49 -6.31
C PHE A 106 -10.40 6.39 -7.41
N ILE A 107 -9.12 6.25 -7.05
CA ILE A 107 -8.02 6.09 -8.01
C ILE A 107 -8.28 4.87 -8.93
N ARG A 108 -8.71 3.75 -8.36
CA ARG A 108 -9.03 2.53 -9.12
C ARG A 108 -10.14 2.77 -10.14
N LEU A 109 -11.20 3.50 -9.76
CA LEU A 109 -12.29 3.86 -10.66
C LEU A 109 -11.82 4.80 -11.77
N SER A 110 -11.01 5.80 -11.44
CA SER A 110 -10.42 6.70 -12.43
C SER A 110 -9.53 5.96 -13.43
N ILE A 111 -8.71 5.01 -12.97
CA ILE A 111 -7.90 4.17 -13.85
C ILE A 111 -8.77 3.29 -14.75
N ARG A 112 -9.88 2.75 -14.23
CA ARG A 112 -10.82 1.97 -15.05
C ARG A 112 -11.46 2.81 -16.16
N ALA A 113 -11.91 4.02 -15.84
CA ALA A 113 -12.63 4.90 -16.76
C ALA A 113 -11.71 5.61 -17.75
N ALA A 114 -10.66 6.29 -17.26
CA ALA A 114 -9.80 7.16 -18.06
C ALA A 114 -8.42 6.54 -18.39
N GLY A 115 -8.04 5.45 -17.72
CA GLY A 115 -6.75 4.77 -17.92
C GLY A 115 -5.69 5.14 -16.88
N PRO A 116 -4.51 4.49 -16.96
CA PRO A 116 -3.48 4.55 -15.91
C PRO A 116 -2.84 5.92 -15.71
N PHE A 117 -2.97 6.82 -16.69
CA PHE A 117 -2.33 8.15 -16.70
C PHE A 117 -3.26 9.29 -16.27
N ALA A 118 -4.49 8.99 -15.86
CA ALA A 118 -5.49 10.04 -15.56
C ALA A 118 -5.16 10.85 -14.30
N LEU A 119 -4.54 10.23 -13.30
CA LEU A 119 -4.27 10.85 -11.99
C LEU A 119 -2.83 10.58 -11.51
N PRO A 120 -1.80 10.96 -12.26
CA PRO A 120 -0.42 10.56 -11.97
C PRO A 120 0.04 11.02 -10.59
N ARG A 121 -0.44 12.17 -10.09
CA ARG A 121 -0.11 12.66 -8.73
C ARG A 121 -0.78 11.85 -7.63
N ALA A 122 -2.09 11.61 -7.72
CA ALA A 122 -2.82 10.85 -6.70
C ALA A 122 -2.32 9.40 -6.65
N THR A 123 -2.01 8.82 -7.81
CA THR A 123 -1.53 7.45 -7.90
C THR A 123 -0.07 7.33 -7.42
N ARG A 124 0.76 8.38 -7.52
CA ARG A 124 2.07 8.45 -6.84
C ARG A 124 1.96 8.49 -5.31
N GLN A 125 0.90 9.10 -4.78
CA GLN A 125 0.65 9.17 -3.34
C GLN A 125 0.06 7.86 -2.78
N ALA A 126 -0.41 6.95 -3.63
CA ALA A 126 -1.04 5.69 -3.19
C ALA A 126 -0.11 4.84 -2.31
N GLY A 127 1.19 4.75 -2.65
CA GLY A 127 2.18 4.04 -1.84
C GLY A 127 2.41 4.69 -0.47
N GLN A 128 2.40 6.03 -0.41
CA GLN A 128 2.63 6.78 0.82
C GLN A 128 1.54 6.53 1.88
N LEU A 129 0.33 6.13 1.46
CA LEU A 129 -0.74 5.74 2.37
C LEU A 129 -0.38 4.47 3.15
N VAL A 130 0.21 3.47 2.45
CA VAL A 130 0.69 2.23 3.08
C VAL A 130 1.89 2.52 3.97
N ASP A 131 2.82 3.36 3.54
CA ASP A 131 3.99 3.76 4.35
C ASP A 131 3.57 4.43 5.67
N SER A 132 2.60 5.34 5.61
CA SER A 132 2.04 6.02 6.79
C SER A 132 1.35 5.05 7.76
N MET A 133 0.59 4.10 7.23
CA MET A 133 -0.06 3.07 8.04
C MET A 133 0.94 2.06 8.61
N SER A 134 1.98 1.70 7.86
CA SER A 134 3.10 0.87 8.33
C SER A 134 3.83 1.54 9.49
N THR A 135 4.10 2.84 9.36
CA THR A 135 4.66 3.67 10.43
C THR A 135 3.77 3.63 11.68
N GLY A 136 2.45 3.73 11.50
CA GLY A 136 1.48 3.63 12.60
C GLY A 136 1.46 2.24 13.27
N ALA A 137 1.59 1.16 12.52
CA ALA A 137 1.71 -0.20 13.07
C ALA A 137 3.05 -0.42 13.77
N ALA A 138 4.14 0.12 13.22
CA ALA A 138 5.48 0.05 13.79
C ALA A 138 5.57 0.77 15.14
N LEU A 139 4.88 1.90 15.30
CA LEU A 139 4.79 2.58 16.59
C LEU A 139 4.13 1.71 17.67
N VAL A 140 3.18 0.86 17.30
CA VAL A 140 2.53 -0.08 18.23
C VAL A 140 3.46 -1.27 18.51
N LEU A 141 4.12 -1.82 17.48
CA LEU A 141 5.10 -2.90 17.65
C LEU A 141 6.30 -2.46 18.51
N GLY A 142 6.77 -1.22 18.35
CA GLY A 142 7.88 -0.65 19.12
C GLY A 142 7.59 -0.48 20.62
N ARG A 143 6.34 -0.63 21.06
CA ARG A 143 5.99 -0.72 22.49
C ARG A 143 6.36 -2.08 23.10
N ILE A 144 6.66 -3.08 22.27
CA ILE A 144 7.10 -4.42 22.67
C ILE A 144 8.64 -4.48 22.62
N PRO A 145 9.32 -5.03 23.64
CA PRO A 145 10.74 -5.30 23.58
C PRO A 145 11.10 -6.18 22.37
N VAL A 146 12.22 -5.89 21.71
CA VAL A 146 12.66 -6.58 20.48
C VAL A 146 12.73 -8.10 20.64
N ALA A 147 13.11 -8.59 21.82
CA ALA A 147 13.14 -10.02 22.14
C ALA A 147 11.79 -10.74 21.96
N GLY A 148 10.67 -10.01 22.04
CA GLY A 148 9.32 -10.53 21.84
C GLY A 148 8.86 -10.58 20.38
N TRP A 149 9.57 -9.94 19.44
CA TRP A 149 9.09 -9.78 18.06
C TRP A 149 9.03 -11.11 17.30
N ALA A 150 9.98 -12.02 17.52
CA ALA A 150 9.96 -13.35 16.89
C ALA A 150 8.76 -14.21 17.33
N GLU A 151 8.26 -14.02 18.55
CA GLU A 151 7.03 -14.68 19.01
C GLU A 151 5.78 -14.04 18.39
N ILE A 152 5.78 -12.72 18.24
CA ILE A 152 4.73 -11.97 17.55
C ILE A 152 4.63 -12.41 16.09
N GLU A 153 5.75 -12.52 15.39
CA GLU A 153 5.80 -13.00 14.01
C GLU A 153 5.23 -14.43 13.88
N ARG A 154 5.76 -15.39 14.65
CA ARG A 154 5.29 -16.79 14.63
C ARG A 154 3.79 -16.89 14.90
N SER A 155 3.31 -16.08 15.85
CA SER A 155 1.90 -16.05 16.20
C SER A 155 1.02 -15.37 15.16
N TRP A 156 1.51 -14.30 14.53
CA TRP A 156 0.83 -13.61 13.44
C TRP A 156 0.63 -14.56 12.26
N VAL A 157 1.70 -15.26 11.84
CA VAL A 157 1.64 -16.24 10.75
C VAL A 157 0.60 -17.34 11.02
N LYS A 158 0.53 -17.85 12.26
CA LYS A 158 -0.51 -18.82 12.66
C LYS A 158 -1.93 -18.26 12.65
N SER A 159 -2.10 -16.96 12.90
CA SER A 159 -3.40 -16.29 12.88
C SER A 159 -3.84 -15.79 11.50
N ALA A 160 -2.88 -15.67 10.58
CA ALA A 160 -3.08 -15.19 9.22
C ALA A 160 -3.24 -16.32 8.18
N ALA A 161 -2.87 -17.56 8.55
CA ALA A 161 -3.17 -18.80 7.84
C ALA A 161 -4.62 -19.23 8.06
#